data_AF-A0A0A3J6W4-F1
#
_entry.id   AF-A0A0A3J6W4-F1
#
_cell.length_a   1.000
_cell.length_b   1.000
_cell.length_c   1.000
_cell.angle_alpha   90.00
_cell.angle_beta   90.00
_cell.angle_gamma   90.00
#
_symmetry.space_group_name_H-M   'P 1'
#
loop_
_entity.id
_entity.type
_entity.pdbx_description
1 polymer ?
#
loop_
_entity_poly.entity_id
_entity_poly.type
_entity_poly.pdbx_seq_one_letter_code
_entity_poly.pdbx_strand_id
1 'polypeptide(L)'
;MGCTVTNNAIADTPEEALRLIESKEQDYPKILSLINSIEISDKQVFYVYEGEVNSNKEWFVANIEKNDDSKWFVRESINIGMPNSENEKYAAGTNSFTAGFSSDLQEIKDDWKVVNIPSHNYFVWIELHD
;
A
#
# COMPACT_ATOMS: atom_id res chain seq x y z
N MET A 1 -8.11 -3.05 -16.13
CA MET A 1 -7.82 -1.63 -16.35
C MET A 1 -7.34 -1.10 -15.01
N GLY A 2 -6.05 -0.81 -14.89
CA GLY A 2 -5.46 -0.30 -13.66
C GLY A 2 -5.61 1.22 -13.64
N CYS A 3 -6.19 1.77 -12.57
CA CYS A 3 -6.24 3.21 -12.35
C CYS A 3 -4.88 3.66 -11.81
N THR A 4 -4.08 4.32 -12.66
CA THR A 4 -2.89 5.05 -12.20
C THR A 4 -3.30 6.50 -11.95
N VAL A 5 -3.41 6.89 -10.69
CA VAL A 5 -3.83 8.23 -10.26
C VAL A 5 -2.62 8.97 -9.68
N THR A 6 -2.04 9.90 -10.45
CA THR A 6 -1.02 10.85 -9.96
C THR A 6 -1.69 11.99 -9.19
N ASN A 7 -1.38 12.18 -7.90
CA ASN A 7 -2.17 13.01 -6.99
C ASN A 7 -1.43 14.23 -6.38
N ASN A 8 -2.15 15.35 -6.19
CA ASN A 8 -1.67 16.65 -5.67
C ASN A 8 -1.98 16.86 -4.16
N ALA A 9 -2.27 15.79 -3.41
CA ALA A 9 -2.51 15.85 -1.98
C ALA A 9 -1.17 15.82 -1.21
N ILE A 10 -0.67 17.00 -0.84
CA ILE A 10 0.56 17.17 -0.06
C ILE A 10 0.25 17.34 1.44
N ALA A 11 1.07 16.74 2.30
CA ALA A 11 0.92 16.75 3.76
C ALA A 11 2.28 16.89 4.49
N ASP A 12 2.24 17.14 5.80
CA ASP A 12 3.44 17.23 6.64
C ASP A 12 3.96 15.85 7.09
N THR A 13 3.08 14.85 7.13
CA THR A 13 3.41 13.46 7.45
C THR A 13 2.89 12.50 6.39
N PRO A 14 3.51 11.32 6.22
CA PRO A 14 3.04 10.34 5.24
C PRO A 14 1.66 9.78 5.57
N GLU A 15 1.34 9.62 6.87
CA GLU A 15 0.02 9.21 7.31
C GLU A 15 -1.07 10.22 6.92
N GLU A 16 -0.81 11.52 7.09
CA GLU A 16 -1.75 12.56 6.66
C GLU A 16 -1.93 12.56 5.14
N ALA A 17 -0.86 12.36 4.38
CA ALA A 17 -0.93 12.26 2.92
C ALA A 17 -1.88 11.14 2.50
N LEU A 18 -1.79 9.99 3.17
CA LEU A 18 -2.68 8.85 2.93
C LEU A 18 -4.13 9.18 3.28
N ARG A 19 -4.40 9.81 4.42
CA ARG A 19 -5.78 10.19 4.79
C ARG A 19 -6.37 11.27 3.89
N LEU A 20 -5.55 12.15 3.31
CA LEU A 20 -6.02 13.21 2.42
C LEU A 20 -6.47 12.69 1.06
N ILE A 21 -5.99 11.52 0.62
CA ILE A 21 -6.35 10.99 -0.70
C ILE A 21 -7.81 10.56 -0.78
N GLU A 22 -8.34 10.05 0.33
CA GLU A 22 -9.75 9.68 0.51
C GLU A 22 -10.69 10.86 0.25
N SER A 23 -10.25 12.09 0.58
CA SER A 23 -11.11 13.28 0.50
C SER A 23 -11.19 13.91 -0.91
N LYS A 24 -10.33 13.51 -1.85
CA LYS A 24 -10.19 14.23 -3.13
C LYS A 24 -10.60 13.42 -4.36
N GLU A 25 -10.58 12.09 -4.29
CA GLU A 25 -10.77 11.23 -5.46
C GLU A 25 -11.95 10.27 -5.27
N GLN A 26 -12.86 10.20 -6.26
CA GLN A 26 -14.04 9.31 -6.21
C GLN A 26 -13.70 7.82 -6.31
N ASP A 27 -12.50 7.47 -6.77
CA ASP A 27 -12.06 6.09 -7.02
C ASP A 27 -11.10 5.54 -5.95
N TYR A 28 -10.84 6.29 -4.88
CA TYR A 28 -10.01 5.79 -3.77
C TYR A 28 -10.84 5.02 -2.74
N PRO A 29 -10.30 3.92 -2.19
CA PRO A 29 -10.97 3.20 -1.12
C PRO A 29 -11.14 4.11 0.10
N LYS A 30 -12.28 3.96 0.77
CA LYS A 30 -12.49 4.56 2.08
C LYS A 30 -11.53 3.91 3.07
N ILE A 31 -10.65 4.68 3.70
CA ILE A 31 -9.61 4.12 4.58
C ILE A 31 -10.26 3.75 5.92
N LEU A 32 -10.21 2.45 6.27
CA LEU A 32 -10.78 1.95 7.51
C LEU A 32 -9.74 1.91 8.63
N SER A 33 -8.54 1.39 8.34
CA SER A 33 -7.46 1.30 9.33
C SER A 33 -6.09 1.20 8.66
N LEU A 34 -5.06 1.74 9.32
CA LEU A 34 -3.67 1.51 8.94
C LEU A 34 -3.21 0.24 9.62
N ILE A 35 -2.69 -0.70 8.84
CA ILE A 35 -2.26 -1.99 9.37
C ILE A 35 -0.82 -1.90 9.84
N ASN A 36 0.08 -1.50 8.94
CA ASN A 36 1.50 -1.33 9.24
C ASN A 36 2.18 -0.54 8.11
N SER A 37 3.44 -0.15 8.29
CA SER A 37 4.23 0.54 7.27
C SER A 37 5.68 0.04 7.24
N ILE A 38 6.37 0.33 6.14
CA ILE A 38 7.79 0.11 5.99
C ILE A 38 8.45 1.33 5.35
N GLU A 39 9.44 1.88 6.02
CA GLU A 39 10.26 2.96 5.49
C GLU A 39 11.34 2.37 4.58
N ILE A 40 11.39 2.86 3.33
CA ILE A 40 12.39 2.46 2.34
C ILE A 40 13.57 3.42 2.36
N SER A 41 13.28 4.71 2.53
CA SER A 41 14.25 5.79 2.67
C SER A 41 13.63 6.97 3.42
N ASP A 42 14.43 8.01 3.67
CA ASP A 42 13.97 9.27 4.26
C ASP A 42 12.93 10.02 3.40
N LYS A 43 12.78 9.60 2.15
CA LYS A 43 11.86 10.16 1.16
C LYS A 43 10.77 9.21 0.71
N GLN A 44 10.74 7.96 1.15
CA GLN A 44 9.78 6.97 0.66
C GLN A 44 9.36 5.99 1.75
N VAL A 45 8.05 5.85 1.91
CA VAL A 45 7.44 4.92 2.86
C VAL A 45 6.27 4.22 2.18
N PHE A 46 6.14 2.92 2.45
CA PHE A 46 4.98 2.16 2.04
C PHE A 46 4.05 1.94 3.23
N TYR A 47 2.76 2.14 3.01
CA TYR A 47 1.72 1.84 3.98
C TYR A 47 0.86 0.70 3.50
N VAL A 48 0.63 -0.26 4.39
CA VAL A 48 -0.39 -1.29 4.23
C VAL A 48 -1.61 -0.87 5.04
N TYR A 49 -2.76 -0.80 4.40
CA TYR A 49 -3.99 -0.33 5.05
C TYR A 49 -5.21 -1.14 4.60
N GLU A 50 -6.21 -1.23 5.47
CA GLU A 50 -7.53 -1.76 5.14
C GLU A 50 -8.37 -0.63 4.56
N GLY A 51 -8.94 -0.87 3.39
CA GLY A 51 -9.85 0.04 2.69
C GLY A 51 -11.16 -0.64 2.34
N GLU A 52 -12.21 0.16 2.14
CA GLU A 52 -13.52 -0.31 1.67
C GLU A 52 -13.81 0.20 0.26
N VAL A 53 -14.11 -0.73 -0.66
CA VAL A 53 -14.54 -0.46 -2.03
C VAL A 53 -15.80 -1.25 -2.30
N ASN A 54 -16.89 -0.59 -2.72
CA ASN A 54 -18.18 -1.24 -2.99
C ASN A 54 -18.68 -2.14 -1.82
N SER A 55 -18.49 -1.69 -0.57
CA SER A 55 -18.82 -2.42 0.67
C SER A 55 -17.99 -3.68 0.93
N ASN A 56 -16.94 -3.93 0.15
CA ASN A 56 -15.97 -5.00 0.40
C ASN A 56 -14.73 -4.41 1.05
N LYS A 57 -14.26 -5.07 2.12
CA LYS A 57 -13.00 -4.73 2.77
C LYS A 57 -11.87 -5.43 2.06
N GLU A 58 -10.86 -4.67 1.68
CA GLU A 58 -9.66 -5.16 1.01
C GLU A 58 -8.42 -4.50 1.59
N TRP A 59 -7.27 -5.13 1.39
CA TRP A 59 -5.99 -4.55 1.75
C TRP A 59 -5.38 -3.83 0.56
N PHE A 60 -4.72 -2.73 0.89
CA PHE A 60 -4.09 -1.86 -0.07
C PHE A 60 -2.67 -1.56 0.36
N VAL A 61 -1.82 -1.29 -0.63
CA VAL A 61 -0.45 -0.86 -0.45
C VAL A 61 -0.28 0.48 -1.13
N ALA A 62 0.04 1.52 -0.36
CA ALA A 62 0.33 2.86 -0.86
C ALA A 62 1.82 3.16 -0.83
N ASN A 63 2.37 3.61 -1.97
CA ASN A 63 3.68 4.25 -2.07
C ASN A 63 3.53 5.75 -1.78
N ILE A 64 4.15 6.21 -0.68
CA ILE A 64 4.10 7.60 -0.26
C ILE A 64 5.51 8.18 -0.34
N GLU A 65 5.64 9.29 -1.07
CA GLU A 65 6.93 9.93 -1.34
C GLU A 65 6.97 11.36 -0.80
N LYS A 66 8.18 11.80 -0.44
CA LYS A 66 8.47 13.15 -0.02
C LYS A 66 8.98 13.97 -1.21
N ASN A 67 8.35 15.11 -1.47
CA ASN A 67 8.77 16.05 -2.49
C ASN A 67 9.94 16.95 -2.01
N ASP A 68 10.42 17.82 -2.90
CA ASP A 68 11.52 18.74 -2.60
C ASP A 68 11.18 19.77 -1.51
N ASP A 69 9.90 20.10 -1.33
CA ASP A 69 9.40 20.97 -0.26
C ASP A 69 9.24 20.25 1.10
N SER A 70 9.78 19.03 1.22
CA SER A 70 9.66 18.17 2.40
C SER A 70 8.22 17.80 2.78
N LYS A 71 7.31 17.82 1.80
CA LYS A 71 5.91 17.40 1.96
C LYS A 71 5.70 16.01 1.40
N TRP A 72 4.83 15.25 2.04
CA TRP A 72 4.48 13.89 1.65
C TRP A 72 3.25 13.86 0.76
N PHE A 73 3.25 13.00 -0.24
CA PHE A 73 2.10 12.74 -1.10
C PHE A 73 2.03 11.26 -1.45
N VAL A 74 0.82 10.75 -1.68
CA VAL A 74 0.66 9.38 -2.19
C VAL A 74 0.96 9.40 -3.68
N ARG A 75 2.01 8.69 -4.10
CA ARG A 75 2.38 8.57 -5.50
C ARG A 75 1.47 7.57 -6.20
N GLU A 76 1.29 6.40 -5.60
CA GLU A 76 0.49 5.30 -6.13
C GLU A 76 -0.10 4.49 -4.98
N SER A 77 -1.27 3.87 -5.21
CA SER A 77 -1.84 2.87 -4.31
C SER A 77 -2.44 1.73 -5.11
N ILE A 78 -2.29 0.49 -4.62
CA ILE A 78 -2.84 -0.70 -5.25
C ILE A 78 -3.63 -1.54 -4.27
N ASN A 79 -4.69 -2.16 -4.81
CA ASN A 79 -5.45 -3.19 -4.13
C ASN A 79 -4.71 -4.52 -4.24
N ILE A 80 -4.41 -5.14 -3.10
CA ILE A 80 -3.82 -6.48 -3.02
C ILE A 80 -4.83 -7.53 -2.54
N GLY A 81 -6.12 -7.20 -2.54
CA GLY A 81 -7.20 -8.06 -2.07
C GLY A 81 -7.18 -8.24 -0.55
N MET A 82 -7.95 -9.21 -0.05
CA MET A 82 -7.92 -9.61 1.36
C MET A 82 -7.55 -11.08 1.48
N PRO A 83 -6.57 -11.45 2.33
CA PRO A 83 -6.24 -12.85 2.56
C PRO A 83 -7.45 -13.60 3.13
N ASN A 84 -7.73 -14.77 2.58
CA ASN A 84 -8.76 -15.66 3.09
C ASN A 84 -8.38 -17.13 2.83
N SER A 85 -9.12 -18.08 3.40
CA SER A 85 -8.83 -19.51 3.28
C SER A 85 -8.87 -20.07 1.85
N GLU A 86 -9.49 -19.36 0.92
CA GLU A 86 -9.57 -19.76 -0.50
C GLU A 86 -8.54 -19.02 -1.36
N ASN A 87 -7.94 -17.95 -0.85
CA ASN A 87 -6.97 -17.11 -1.53
C ASN A 87 -5.81 -16.76 -0.60
N GLU A 88 -4.86 -17.67 -0.52
CA GLU A 88 -3.69 -17.58 0.37
C GLU A 88 -2.56 -16.74 -0.22
N LYS A 89 -2.63 -16.40 -1.52
CA LYS A 89 -1.68 -15.52 -2.19
C LYS A 89 -2.31 -14.71 -3.32
N TYR A 90 -2.01 -13.43 -3.33
CA TYR A 90 -2.36 -12.54 -4.42
C TYR A 90 -1.27 -11.48 -4.58
N ALA A 91 -1.11 -10.98 -5.80
CA ALA A 91 -0.20 -9.89 -6.11
C ALA A 91 -0.82 -8.96 -7.16
N ALA A 92 -0.58 -7.68 -6.99
CA ALA A 92 -0.89 -6.65 -7.96
C ALA A 92 0.33 -5.73 -8.10
N GLY A 93 0.41 -4.99 -9.20
CA GLY A 93 1.53 -4.07 -9.42
C GLY A 93 1.14 -2.82 -10.19
N THR A 94 1.95 -1.80 -9.99
CA THR A 94 2.01 -0.57 -10.78
C THR A 94 3.27 -0.59 -11.65
N ASN A 95 3.57 0.55 -12.27
CA ASN A 95 4.82 0.74 -12.96
C ASN A 95 6.02 0.89 -11.99
N SER A 96 5.81 1.25 -10.71
CA SER A 96 6.90 1.50 -9.77
C SER A 96 7.09 0.41 -8.71
N PHE A 97 6.07 -0.42 -8.44
CA PHE A 97 6.21 -1.54 -7.54
C PHE A 97 5.19 -2.65 -7.79
N THR A 98 5.47 -3.84 -7.31
CA THR A 98 4.52 -4.94 -7.15
C THR A 98 4.38 -5.24 -5.67
N ALA A 99 3.17 -5.44 -5.19
CA ALA A 99 2.95 -5.92 -3.83
C ALA A 99 1.94 -7.06 -3.81
N GLY A 100 2.07 -7.90 -2.81
CA GLY A 100 1.19 -9.03 -2.59
C GLY A 100 1.21 -9.48 -1.15
N PHE A 101 0.39 -10.49 -0.85
CA PHE A 101 0.42 -11.16 0.43
C PHE A 101 0.73 -12.65 0.24
N SER A 102 1.33 -13.26 1.26
CA SER A 102 1.47 -14.71 1.37
C SER A 102 1.43 -15.12 2.84
N SER A 103 1.03 -16.36 3.11
CA SER A 103 1.17 -17.00 4.41
C SER A 103 2.48 -17.76 4.56
N ASP A 104 3.22 -18.00 3.46
CA ASP A 104 4.47 -18.77 3.47
C ASP A 104 5.70 -17.85 3.39
N LEU A 105 6.32 -17.64 4.56
CA LEU A 105 7.54 -16.83 4.70
C LEU A 105 8.73 -17.40 3.92
N GLN A 106 8.70 -18.67 3.48
CA GLN A 106 9.77 -19.27 2.69
C GLN A 106 9.78 -18.78 1.24
N GLU A 107 8.70 -18.15 0.76
CA GLU A 107 8.64 -17.55 -0.58
C GLU A 107 9.30 -16.16 -0.65
N ILE A 108 9.75 -15.60 0.49
CA ILE A 108 10.38 -14.27 0.51
C ILE A 108 11.73 -14.31 -0.20
N LYS A 109 11.88 -13.46 -1.22
CA LYS A 109 13.16 -13.18 -1.86
C LYS A 109 13.93 -12.10 -1.10
N ASP A 110 15.25 -12.12 -1.17
CA ASP A 110 16.15 -11.18 -0.46
C ASP A 110 15.91 -9.69 -0.81
N ASP A 111 15.38 -9.41 -2.00
CA ASP A 111 15.10 -8.07 -2.51
C ASP A 111 13.71 -7.52 -2.13
N TRP A 112 12.82 -8.39 -1.62
CA TRP A 112 11.48 -7.99 -1.22
C TRP A 112 11.46 -7.26 0.13
N LYS A 113 10.66 -6.20 0.19
CA LYS A 113 10.38 -5.46 1.43
C LYS A 113 9.16 -6.08 2.09
N VAL A 114 9.34 -6.62 3.29
CA VAL A 114 8.30 -7.38 3.99
C VAL A 114 7.69 -6.56 5.11
N VAL A 115 6.37 -6.41 5.04
CA VAL A 115 5.53 -5.81 6.07
C VAL A 115 4.82 -6.93 6.80
N ASN A 116 5.25 -7.20 8.03
CA ASN A 116 4.57 -8.17 8.90
C ASN A 116 3.23 -7.63 9.35
N ILE A 117 2.18 -8.47 9.33
CA ILE A 117 0.85 -8.13 9.85
C ILE A 117 0.61 -9.01 11.08
N PRO A 118 0.98 -8.56 12.29
CA PRO A 118 1.03 -9.43 13.48
C PRO A 118 -0.31 -10.06 13.85
N SER A 119 -1.41 -9.38 13.48
CA SER A 119 -2.76 -9.82 13.75
C SER A 119 -3.20 -11.00 12.88
N HIS A 120 -2.45 -11.32 11.82
CA HIS A 120 -2.79 -12.34 10.81
C HIS A 120 -1.57 -13.23 10.52
N ASN A 121 -1.78 -14.49 10.13
CA ASN A 121 -0.67 -15.38 9.71
C ASN A 121 -0.16 -15.06 8.30
N TYR A 122 -0.31 -13.81 7.86
CA TYR A 122 0.03 -13.33 6.52
C TYR A 122 1.01 -12.18 6.65
N PHE A 123 1.89 -12.05 5.67
CA PHE A 123 2.75 -10.88 5.49
C PHE A 123 2.47 -10.28 4.12
N VAL A 124 2.73 -8.98 4.01
CA VAL A 124 2.72 -8.29 2.73
C VAL A 124 4.15 -8.11 2.27
N TRP A 125 4.43 -8.46 1.02
CA TRP A 125 5.72 -8.25 0.39
C TRP A 125 5.59 -7.18 -0.70
N ILE A 126 6.67 -6.43 -0.91
CA ILE A 126 6.75 -5.33 -1.87
C ILE A 126 8.07 -5.46 -2.64
N GLU A 127 7.96 -5.55 -3.95
CA GLU A 127 9.05 -5.57 -4.92
C GLU A 127 9.07 -4.23 -5.65
N LEU A 128 10.20 -3.51 -5.59
CA LEU A 128 10.35 -2.19 -6.23
C LEU A 128 10.87 -2.37 -7.66
N HIS A 129 10.36 -1.56 -8.59
CA HIS A 129 10.83 -1.48 -9.98
C HIS A 129 11.59 -0.17 -10.19
N ASP A 130 12.74 -0.23 -10.86
CA ASP A 130 13.55 0.93 -11.26
C ASP A 130 13.00 1.65 -12.50
#